data_AF-A0A930SH54-F1
#
_entry.id   AF-A0A930SH54-F1
#
_cell.length_a   1.000
_cell.length_b   1.000
_cell.length_c   1.000
_cell.angle_alpha   90.00
_cell.angle_beta   90.00
_cell.angle_gamma   90.00
#
_symmetry.space_group_name_H-M   'P 1'
#
loop_
_entity.id
_entity.type
_entity.pdbx_description
1 polymer ?
#
loop_
_entity_poly.entity_id
_entity_poly.type
_entity_poly.pdbx_seq_one_letter_code
_entity_poly.pdbx_strand_id
1 'polypeptide(L)'
;ANAVTIDGTAGTVTGLTNKDWTPGVTKAVTGRAATEDQLQKVADAASSQTWNITADKAGTTGAQTGTKKNATVGKDQTVELVAGDNLTINQDERKFTYSLNKDLAGLTSVSVGDGTTETINLDGATGKITAKNAVIGGVTVDGDNSHVTGLSNTTWNGTATTGRAATEDQLKAVADTAKATTDAVNLKFSGDTNTSAGVVNLKDDTFNIVGDGKYVTTDANGKDLTVKVSEAEVKKSAVAAVTVSTDTTDANNPISVTPTTSADGTTKDYKVTIDGTKIANKTNLSYKANDGTAKQVSLADGLNFKNGTLTTASIDDAGVVKYDVNTAAIT
;
A
#
# COMPACT_ATOMS: atom_id res chain seq x y z
N ALA A 1 49.73 -110.33 -43.33
CA ALA A 1 49.66 -108.86 -43.35
C ALA A 1 48.64 -108.46 -44.39
N ASN A 2 47.68 -107.58 -44.09
CA ASN A 2 46.86 -106.99 -45.15
C ASN A 2 47.78 -106.12 -45.99
N ALA A 3 47.89 -106.42 -47.29
CA ALA A 3 48.82 -105.72 -48.16
C ALA A 3 48.36 -104.27 -48.35
N VAL A 4 49.14 -103.32 -47.82
CA VAL A 4 49.02 -101.92 -48.25
C VAL A 4 49.50 -101.87 -49.69
N THR A 5 48.66 -101.39 -50.58
CA THR A 5 48.94 -101.38 -52.02
C THR A 5 49.09 -99.93 -52.48
N ILE A 6 50.15 -99.66 -53.24
CA ILE A 6 50.46 -98.35 -53.80
C ILE A 6 50.25 -98.41 -55.31
N ASP A 7 49.37 -97.55 -55.83
CA ASP A 7 49.18 -97.36 -57.26
C ASP A 7 49.73 -95.98 -57.67
N GLY A 8 50.92 -95.99 -58.27
CA GLY A 8 51.58 -94.77 -58.73
C GLY A 8 50.94 -94.11 -59.96
N THR A 9 50.13 -94.84 -60.74
CA THR A 9 49.47 -94.29 -61.94
C THR A 9 48.20 -93.54 -61.56
N ALA A 10 47.39 -94.11 -60.65
CA ALA A 10 46.20 -93.46 -60.11
C ALA A 10 46.51 -92.49 -58.94
N GLY A 11 47.71 -92.59 -58.36
CA GLY A 11 48.15 -91.76 -57.25
C GLY A 11 47.50 -92.10 -55.91
N THR A 12 47.17 -93.37 -55.66
CA THR A 12 46.41 -93.80 -54.46
C THR A 12 47.16 -94.82 -53.60
N VAL A 13 46.84 -94.86 -52.30
CA VAL A 13 47.31 -95.86 -51.34
C VAL A 13 46.10 -96.52 -50.66
N THR A 14 45.98 -97.83 -50.78
CA THR A 14 44.83 -98.61 -50.28
C THR A 14 45.25 -99.65 -49.24
N GLY A 15 44.28 -100.19 -48.49
CA GLY A 15 44.53 -101.22 -47.44
C GLY A 15 44.88 -100.66 -46.05
N LEU A 16 44.88 -99.34 -45.87
CA LEU A 16 45.06 -98.68 -44.57
C LEU A 16 43.82 -98.87 -43.68
N THR A 17 44.01 -99.21 -42.39
CA THR A 17 42.93 -99.55 -41.45
C THR A 17 42.53 -98.41 -40.51
N ASN A 18 43.35 -97.36 -40.39
CA ASN A 18 43.06 -96.18 -39.60
C ASN A 18 42.04 -95.29 -40.31
N LYS A 19 40.75 -95.59 -40.15
CA LYS A 19 39.65 -94.92 -40.86
C LYS A 19 38.83 -93.97 -39.98
N ASP A 20 38.98 -94.06 -38.66
CA ASP A 20 38.19 -93.30 -37.69
C ASP A 20 39.02 -92.24 -36.96
N TRP A 21 38.41 -91.08 -36.69
CA TRP A 21 39.00 -90.05 -35.86
C TRP A 21 37.93 -89.40 -34.97
N THR A 22 38.23 -89.26 -33.68
CA THR A 22 37.34 -88.67 -32.67
C THR A 22 38.03 -87.47 -32.00
N PRO A 23 37.46 -86.25 -32.06
CA PRO A 23 38.02 -85.06 -31.41
C PRO A 23 38.34 -85.30 -29.93
N GLY A 24 39.52 -84.87 -29.49
CA GLY A 24 39.95 -85.01 -28.09
C GLY A 24 40.32 -86.42 -27.63
N VAL A 25 40.05 -87.46 -28.43
CA VAL A 25 40.30 -88.88 -28.09
C VAL A 25 41.37 -89.50 -28.98
N THR A 26 41.24 -89.40 -30.31
CA THR A 26 42.22 -89.93 -31.25
C THR A 26 43.43 -88.99 -31.33
N LYS A 27 44.61 -89.50 -30.97
CA LYS A 27 45.88 -88.74 -31.04
C LYS A 27 46.67 -89.13 -32.28
N ALA A 28 47.27 -88.14 -32.93
CA ALA A 28 48.19 -88.40 -34.04
C ALA A 28 49.43 -89.15 -33.52
N VAL A 29 49.88 -90.13 -34.31
CA VAL A 29 51.12 -90.88 -34.04
C VAL A 29 52.13 -90.51 -35.13
N THR A 30 53.27 -89.94 -34.74
CA THR A 30 54.29 -89.43 -35.65
C THR A 30 54.78 -90.52 -36.62
N GLY A 31 54.96 -90.15 -37.89
CA GLY A 31 55.48 -91.04 -38.94
C GLY A 31 54.43 -91.96 -39.59
N ARG A 32 53.14 -91.88 -39.19
CA ARG A 32 52.05 -92.64 -39.82
C ARG A 32 51.23 -91.78 -40.78
N ALA A 33 50.80 -92.36 -41.89
CA ALA A 33 49.89 -91.72 -42.84
C ALA A 33 48.44 -91.73 -42.31
N ALA A 34 47.72 -90.63 -42.51
CA ALA A 34 46.27 -90.56 -42.30
C ALA A 34 45.53 -91.07 -43.54
N THR A 35 44.36 -91.69 -43.35
CA THR A 35 43.47 -91.99 -44.48
C THR A 35 42.60 -90.78 -44.81
N GLU A 36 42.12 -90.73 -46.05
CA GLU A 36 41.11 -89.74 -46.47
C GLU A 36 39.87 -89.79 -45.56
N ASP A 37 39.47 -90.97 -45.08
CA ASP A 37 38.36 -91.13 -44.12
C ASP A 37 38.62 -90.45 -42.77
N GLN A 38 39.84 -90.55 -42.22
CA GLN A 38 40.20 -89.82 -40.99
C GLN A 38 40.26 -88.32 -41.22
N LEU A 39 40.80 -87.89 -42.36
CA LEU A 39 40.86 -86.48 -42.71
C LEU A 39 39.47 -85.90 -42.91
N GLN A 40 38.55 -86.65 -43.53
CA GLN A 40 37.15 -86.30 -43.67
C GLN A 40 36.49 -86.13 -42.28
N LYS A 41 36.72 -87.05 -41.33
CA LYS A 41 36.16 -86.92 -39.97
C LYS A 41 36.71 -85.72 -39.18
N VAL A 42 38.00 -85.40 -39.36
CA VAL A 42 38.59 -84.18 -38.80
C VAL A 42 37.94 -82.95 -39.40
N ALA A 43 37.80 -82.93 -40.73
CA ALA A 43 37.16 -81.84 -41.45
C ALA A 43 35.70 -81.68 -40.99
N ASP A 44 34.95 -82.77 -40.86
CA ASP A 44 33.56 -82.79 -40.40
C ASP A 44 33.45 -82.20 -38.98
N ALA A 45 34.27 -82.65 -38.03
CA ALA A 45 34.20 -82.17 -36.65
C ALA A 45 34.69 -80.71 -36.46
N ALA A 46 35.73 -80.30 -37.20
CA ALA A 46 36.15 -78.91 -37.22
C ALA A 46 35.06 -78.03 -37.84
N SER A 47 34.38 -78.54 -38.87
CA SER A 47 33.27 -77.87 -39.51
C SER A 47 31.99 -77.83 -38.66
N SER A 48 31.87 -78.71 -37.66
CA SER A 48 30.72 -78.82 -36.76
C SER A 48 30.88 -78.07 -35.43
N GLN A 49 31.90 -77.22 -35.26
CA GLN A 49 32.06 -76.43 -34.04
C GLN A 49 30.93 -75.40 -33.90
N THR A 50 30.42 -75.26 -32.68
CA THR A 50 29.34 -74.32 -32.37
C THR A 50 29.53 -73.61 -31.03
N TRP A 51 28.90 -72.45 -30.86
CA TRP A 51 28.81 -71.70 -29.60
C TRP A 51 27.37 -71.22 -29.37
N ASN A 52 27.04 -70.82 -28.15
CA ASN A 52 25.67 -70.38 -27.82
C ASN A 52 25.62 -68.89 -27.51
N ILE A 53 24.56 -68.22 -27.98
CA ILE A 53 24.22 -66.84 -27.63
C ILE A 53 22.83 -66.75 -27.00
N THR A 54 22.68 -65.87 -26.01
CA THR A 54 21.42 -65.62 -25.31
C THR A 54 21.26 -64.12 -25.04
N ALA A 55 20.08 -63.56 -25.34
CA ALA A 55 19.70 -62.22 -24.93
C ALA A 55 18.79 -62.29 -23.68
N ASP A 56 19.09 -61.50 -22.66
CA ASP A 56 18.36 -61.46 -21.40
C ASP A 56 18.43 -60.06 -20.78
N LYS A 57 17.51 -59.75 -19.86
CA LYS A 57 17.50 -58.49 -19.11
C LYS A 57 17.92 -58.71 -17.65
N ALA A 58 18.73 -57.81 -17.11
CA ALA A 58 18.99 -57.71 -15.67
C ALA A 58 18.40 -56.39 -15.13
N GLY A 59 17.83 -56.41 -13.92
CA GLY A 59 17.21 -55.22 -13.29
C GLY A 59 15.73 -54.99 -13.64
N THR A 60 15.18 -53.88 -13.14
CA THR A 60 13.74 -53.56 -13.17
C THR A 60 13.31 -52.68 -14.35
N THR A 61 14.22 -51.90 -14.95
CA THR A 61 13.91 -50.94 -16.02
C THR A 61 14.24 -51.44 -17.43
N GLY A 62 15.04 -52.50 -17.55
CA GLY A 62 15.30 -53.15 -18.84
C GLY A 62 14.05 -53.88 -19.36
N ALA A 63 13.87 -53.88 -20.68
CA ALA A 63 12.80 -54.60 -21.37
C ALA A 63 13.40 -55.70 -22.26
N GLN A 64 12.81 -56.89 -22.24
CA GLN A 64 13.13 -57.98 -23.15
C GLN A 64 11.88 -58.28 -23.98
N THR A 65 12.03 -58.29 -25.30
CA THR A 65 11.00 -58.75 -26.23
C THR A 65 11.30 -60.18 -26.67
N GLY A 66 10.27 -61.03 -26.75
CA GLY A 66 10.42 -62.44 -27.10
C GLY A 66 10.94 -63.32 -25.95
N THR A 67 10.98 -64.63 -26.18
CA THR A 67 11.33 -65.61 -25.16
C THR A 67 12.84 -65.85 -25.12
N LYS A 68 13.42 -65.87 -23.92
CA LYS A 68 14.82 -66.25 -23.71
C LYS A 68 15.06 -67.65 -24.28
N LYS A 69 15.99 -67.76 -25.23
CA LYS A 69 16.38 -69.03 -25.85
C LYS A 69 17.88 -69.03 -26.10
N ASN A 70 18.53 -70.15 -25.81
CA ASN A 70 19.90 -70.36 -26.26
C ASN A 70 19.87 -70.70 -27.75
N ALA A 71 20.51 -69.87 -28.56
CA ALA A 71 20.71 -70.13 -29.98
C ALA A 71 22.13 -70.64 -30.21
N THR A 72 22.25 -71.81 -30.85
CA THR A 72 23.55 -72.40 -31.23
C THR A 72 23.97 -71.85 -32.60
N VAL A 73 25.18 -71.31 -32.67
CA VAL A 73 25.79 -70.67 -33.84
C VAL A 73 26.95 -71.54 -34.32
N GLY A 74 26.85 -72.08 -35.53
CA GLY A 74 27.88 -72.90 -36.20
C GLY A 74 28.82 -72.11 -37.12
N LYS A 75 29.73 -72.81 -37.81
CA LYS A 75 30.89 -72.21 -38.51
C LYS A 75 30.54 -71.12 -39.54
N ASP A 76 29.42 -71.25 -40.24
CA ASP A 76 29.00 -70.33 -41.31
C ASP A 76 27.74 -69.53 -40.92
N GLN A 77 27.34 -69.60 -39.66
CA GLN A 77 26.18 -68.87 -39.17
C GLN A 77 26.60 -67.48 -38.67
N THR A 78 25.77 -66.49 -38.93
CA THR A 78 26.00 -65.11 -38.51
C THR A 78 25.18 -64.77 -37.27
N VAL A 79 25.68 -63.80 -36.51
CA VAL A 79 24.95 -63.13 -35.44
C VAL A 79 24.86 -61.66 -35.80
N GLU A 80 23.65 -61.14 -35.81
CA GLU A 80 23.39 -59.72 -36.05
C GLU A 80 23.06 -59.02 -34.73
N LEU A 81 23.81 -57.95 -34.42
CA LEU A 81 23.54 -57.06 -33.31
C LEU A 81 23.00 -55.76 -33.87
N VAL A 82 21.68 -55.67 -33.94
CA VAL A 82 20.99 -54.52 -34.51
C VAL A 82 20.56 -53.59 -33.37
N ALA A 83 20.93 -52.33 -33.48
CA ALA A 83 20.43 -51.29 -32.58
C ALA A 83 19.02 -50.90 -33.03
N GLY A 84 18.10 -50.73 -32.09
CA GLY A 84 16.86 -50.01 -32.36
C GLY A 84 17.10 -48.51 -32.53
N ASP A 85 16.05 -47.78 -32.86
CA ASP A 85 16.12 -46.39 -33.34
C ASP A 85 16.79 -45.37 -32.41
N ASN A 86 16.84 -45.60 -31.09
CA ASN A 86 17.41 -44.65 -30.11
C ASN A 86 18.79 -45.04 -29.58
N LEU A 87 19.33 -46.17 -30.03
CA LEU A 87 20.63 -46.65 -29.63
C LEU A 87 21.56 -46.65 -30.83
N THR A 88 22.79 -46.25 -30.63
CA THR A 88 23.87 -46.43 -31.59
C THR A 88 24.76 -47.57 -31.12
N ILE A 89 25.01 -48.54 -32.01
CA ILE A 89 26.03 -49.56 -31.82
C ILE A 89 27.21 -49.22 -32.72
N ASN A 90 28.38 -49.03 -32.11
CA ASN A 90 29.63 -48.93 -32.85
C ASN A 90 30.38 -50.26 -32.75
N GLN A 91 30.64 -50.88 -33.90
CA GLN A 91 31.51 -52.04 -34.01
C GLN A 91 32.90 -51.61 -34.46
N ASP A 92 33.91 -52.03 -33.70
CA ASP A 92 35.31 -51.92 -34.06
C ASP A 92 35.95 -53.30 -33.87
N GLU A 93 36.09 -54.03 -34.98
CA GLU A 93 36.45 -55.45 -34.99
C GLU A 93 35.60 -56.30 -34.02
N ARG A 94 36.19 -56.68 -32.88
CA ARG A 94 35.59 -57.53 -31.83
C ARG A 94 35.06 -56.73 -30.64
N LYS A 95 35.12 -55.39 -30.69
CA LYS A 95 34.65 -54.50 -29.64
C LYS A 95 33.35 -53.82 -30.10
N PHE A 96 32.33 -53.93 -29.27
CA PHE A 96 31.03 -53.28 -29.50
C PHE A 96 30.79 -52.27 -28.38
N THR A 97 30.37 -51.08 -28.76
CA THR A 97 30.03 -50.01 -27.82
C THR A 97 28.62 -49.52 -28.10
N TYR A 98 27.87 -49.26 -27.03
CA TYR A 98 26.47 -48.82 -27.09
C TYR A 98 26.36 -47.40 -26.54
N SER A 99 25.53 -46.58 -27.17
CA SER A 99 25.23 -45.23 -26.71
C SER A 99 23.80 -44.85 -27.01
N LEU A 100 23.26 -43.91 -26.24
CA LEU A 100 22.00 -43.24 -26.57
C LEU A 100 22.26 -42.22 -27.68
N ASN A 101 21.35 -42.13 -28.64
CA ASN A 101 21.44 -41.15 -29.71
C ASN A 101 21.36 -39.72 -29.14
N LYS A 102 21.99 -38.76 -29.82
CA LYS A 102 21.79 -37.34 -29.50
C LYS A 102 20.36 -36.91 -29.78
N ASP A 103 19.85 -37.35 -30.92
CA ASP A 103 18.49 -37.09 -31.36
C ASP A 103 17.69 -38.37 -31.13
N LEU A 104 16.73 -38.28 -30.20
CA LEU A 104 15.89 -39.41 -29.84
C LEU A 104 14.63 -39.41 -30.71
N ALA A 105 14.33 -40.56 -31.32
CA ALA A 105 13.22 -40.79 -32.25
C ALA A 105 12.21 -41.80 -31.67
N GLY A 106 10.92 -41.50 -31.78
CA GLY A 106 9.86 -42.45 -31.38
C GLY A 106 9.69 -42.66 -29.86
N LEU A 107 10.17 -41.75 -29.01
CA LEU A 107 9.93 -41.81 -27.55
C LEU A 107 8.49 -41.44 -27.19
N THR A 108 7.84 -42.28 -26.38
CA THR A 108 6.49 -42.00 -25.86
C THR A 108 6.50 -40.97 -24.72
N SER A 109 7.53 -40.90 -23.87
CA SER A 109 7.67 -39.86 -22.83
C SER A 109 9.07 -39.80 -22.23
N VAL A 110 9.41 -38.66 -21.63
CA VAL A 110 10.61 -38.50 -20.80
C VAL A 110 10.15 -38.20 -19.38
N SER A 111 10.12 -39.24 -18.55
CA SER A 111 9.95 -39.07 -17.12
C SER A 111 11.30 -39.03 -16.45
N VAL A 112 11.47 -38.08 -15.53
CA VAL A 112 12.64 -37.99 -14.65
C VAL A 112 12.18 -38.32 -13.23
N GLY A 113 12.69 -39.43 -12.70
CA GLY A 113 12.35 -39.96 -11.37
C GLY A 113 13.03 -41.31 -11.08
N ASP A 114 12.78 -41.86 -9.89
CA ASP A 114 13.31 -43.17 -9.43
C ASP A 114 12.50 -44.39 -9.91
N GLY A 115 11.52 -44.15 -10.78
CA GLY A 115 10.60 -45.15 -11.29
C GLY A 115 9.37 -45.40 -10.40
N THR A 116 9.22 -44.68 -9.28
CA THR A 116 8.05 -44.77 -8.39
C THR A 116 7.41 -43.42 -8.06
N THR A 117 8.15 -42.31 -8.21
CA THR A 117 7.62 -40.95 -8.11
C THR A 117 8.14 -40.08 -9.26
N GLU A 118 7.26 -39.60 -10.14
CA GLU A 118 7.65 -38.66 -11.21
C GLU A 118 7.80 -37.24 -10.66
N THR A 119 8.97 -36.63 -10.93
CA THR A 119 9.29 -35.26 -10.44
C THR A 119 9.17 -34.20 -11.54
N ILE A 120 9.66 -34.54 -12.73
CA ILE A 120 9.43 -33.80 -13.96
C ILE A 120 9.01 -34.84 -14.97
N ASN A 121 7.75 -34.80 -15.31
CA ASN A 121 7.32 -35.48 -16.51
C ASN A 121 7.47 -34.45 -17.62
N LEU A 122 8.40 -34.67 -18.56
CA LEU A 122 8.29 -34.14 -19.92
C LEU A 122 7.53 -35.21 -20.68
N ASP A 123 6.25 -35.26 -20.37
CA ASP A 123 5.40 -36.29 -20.90
C ASP A 123 5.36 -36.14 -22.43
N GLY A 124 5.83 -37.13 -23.17
CA GLY A 124 5.74 -37.11 -24.63
C GLY A 124 4.33 -37.45 -25.11
N ALA A 125 3.57 -38.22 -24.32
CA ALA A 125 2.18 -38.56 -24.59
C ALA A 125 1.24 -37.40 -24.21
N THR A 126 1.62 -36.51 -23.28
CA THR A 126 0.78 -35.37 -22.85
C THR A 126 1.38 -33.96 -22.99
N GLY A 127 2.64 -33.81 -23.40
CA GLY A 127 3.34 -32.52 -23.62
C GLY A 127 3.51 -31.63 -22.38
N LYS A 128 3.04 -32.08 -21.22
CA LYS A 128 3.06 -31.35 -19.97
C LYS A 128 4.46 -31.39 -19.41
N ILE A 129 5.01 -30.23 -19.05
CA ILE A 129 6.02 -30.16 -17.98
C ILE A 129 5.22 -30.31 -16.70
N THR A 130 5.01 -31.57 -16.29
CA THR A 130 4.50 -31.80 -14.93
C THR A 130 5.67 -31.63 -14.02
N ALA A 131 5.87 -30.37 -13.69
CA ALA A 131 6.38 -30.01 -12.42
C ALA A 131 5.18 -29.58 -11.58
N LYS A 132 5.35 -29.59 -10.27
CA LYS A 132 4.41 -28.99 -9.33
C LYS A 132 4.12 -27.50 -9.65
N ASN A 133 4.99 -26.85 -10.45
CA ASN A 133 4.91 -25.45 -10.87
C ASN A 133 5.49 -25.28 -12.29
N ALA A 134 4.93 -24.41 -13.12
CA ALA A 134 5.35 -24.18 -14.50
C ALA A 134 5.38 -22.69 -14.87
N VAL A 135 6.37 -22.34 -15.67
CA VAL A 135 6.98 -21.00 -15.73
C VAL A 135 7.31 -20.72 -17.20
N ILE A 136 6.60 -19.78 -17.87
CA ILE A 136 6.52 -19.75 -19.36
C ILE A 136 6.15 -18.38 -19.93
N GLY A 137 6.51 -18.13 -21.19
CA GLY A 137 5.48 -17.69 -22.16
C GLY A 137 5.96 -17.12 -23.51
N GLY A 138 5.01 -16.56 -24.27
CA GLY A 138 5.20 -15.23 -24.89
C GLY A 138 5.13 -14.12 -23.85
N VAL A 139 4.63 -14.47 -22.64
CA VAL A 139 5.19 -13.92 -21.43
C VAL A 139 6.70 -14.03 -21.49
N THR A 140 7.27 -15.19 -21.72
CA THR A 140 8.68 -15.41 -21.45
C THR A 140 8.81 -15.12 -19.98
N VAL A 141 8.80 -16.23 -19.24
CA VAL A 141 9.68 -16.19 -18.10
C VAL A 141 11.03 -16.19 -18.73
N ASP A 142 11.43 -14.97 -19.04
CA ASP A 142 12.71 -14.67 -19.57
C ASP A 142 13.61 -14.82 -18.37
N GLY A 143 13.99 -16.08 -18.17
CA GLY A 143 14.94 -16.44 -17.17
C GLY A 143 16.22 -15.61 -17.34
N ASP A 144 16.51 -15.12 -18.55
CA ASP A 144 17.72 -14.38 -18.87
C ASP A 144 17.65 -12.93 -18.40
N ASN A 145 16.47 -12.28 -18.48
CA ASN A 145 16.30 -10.86 -18.10
C ASN A 145 15.60 -10.60 -16.76
N SER A 146 15.23 -11.63 -15.98
CA SER A 146 14.45 -11.48 -14.73
C SER A 146 13.11 -10.77 -14.91
N HIS A 147 12.63 -10.80 -16.14
CA HIS A 147 11.36 -10.22 -16.48
C HIS A 147 10.37 -11.36 -16.65
N VAL A 148 9.19 -11.11 -16.14
CA VAL A 148 7.99 -11.70 -16.72
C VAL A 148 7.60 -10.70 -17.79
N THR A 149 8.27 -10.81 -18.95
CA THR A 149 7.92 -9.97 -20.10
C THR A 149 6.58 -10.43 -20.65
N GLY A 150 6.12 -9.79 -21.73
CA GLY A 150 4.88 -10.17 -22.40
C GLY A 150 3.62 -10.09 -21.51
N LEU A 151 3.73 -9.53 -20.30
CA LEU A 151 2.59 -9.14 -19.49
C LEU A 151 1.90 -7.96 -20.20
N SER A 152 0.73 -8.23 -20.76
CA SER A 152 -0.07 -7.26 -21.53
C SER A 152 -0.78 -6.21 -20.67
N ASN A 153 -0.71 -6.36 -19.36
CA ASN A 153 -1.48 -5.55 -18.42
C ASN A 153 -0.73 -4.24 -18.14
N THR A 154 -0.53 -3.37 -19.12
CA THR A 154 0.32 -2.16 -19.00
C THR A 154 -0.45 -0.87 -18.69
N THR A 155 -1.77 -0.85 -18.87
CA THR A 155 -2.59 0.35 -18.61
C THR A 155 -3.62 0.11 -17.51
N TRP A 156 -3.85 1.09 -16.64
CA TRP A 156 -4.92 1.04 -15.62
C TRP A 156 -6.21 1.64 -16.16
N ASN A 157 -7.32 0.91 -16.08
CA ASN A 157 -8.64 1.33 -16.58
C ASN A 157 -9.66 1.55 -15.46
N GLY A 158 -9.23 1.56 -14.20
CA GLY A 158 -10.11 1.73 -13.04
C GLY A 158 -10.69 0.44 -12.45
N THR A 159 -10.47 -0.73 -13.06
CA THR A 159 -11.03 -2.00 -12.57
C THR A 159 -9.94 -3.06 -12.39
N ALA A 160 -9.78 -3.57 -11.16
CA ALA A 160 -8.86 -4.67 -10.88
C ALA A 160 -9.42 -6.00 -11.41
N THR A 161 -8.55 -6.84 -11.94
CA THR A 161 -8.90 -8.22 -12.33
C THR A 161 -8.17 -9.20 -11.41
N THR A 162 -8.92 -10.06 -10.70
CA THR A 162 -8.36 -11.04 -9.76
C THR A 162 -7.49 -12.09 -10.46
N GLY A 163 -6.40 -12.51 -9.80
CA GLY A 163 -5.53 -13.58 -10.29
C GLY A 163 -4.58 -13.15 -11.41
N ARG A 164 -4.54 -11.86 -11.77
CA ARG A 164 -3.59 -11.30 -12.73
C ARG A 164 -2.49 -10.52 -12.02
N ALA A 165 -1.28 -10.58 -12.59
CA ALA A 165 -0.20 -9.69 -12.20
C ALA A 165 -0.51 -8.25 -12.66
N ALA A 166 -0.23 -7.28 -11.79
CA ALA A 166 -0.12 -5.89 -12.19
C ALA A 166 1.27 -5.66 -12.77
N THR A 167 1.39 -4.80 -13.79
CA THR A 167 2.69 -4.30 -14.26
C THR A 167 3.03 -2.98 -13.56
N GLU A 168 4.29 -2.56 -13.65
CA GLU A 168 4.77 -1.29 -13.10
C GLU A 168 4.09 -0.09 -13.77
N ASP A 169 3.81 -0.19 -15.08
CA ASP A 169 3.09 0.84 -15.82
C ASP A 169 1.70 1.08 -15.23
N GLN A 170 1.00 0.01 -14.83
CA GLN A 170 -0.28 0.13 -14.15
C GLN A 170 -0.15 0.73 -12.75
N LEU A 171 0.84 0.28 -11.99
CA LEU A 171 1.06 0.79 -10.63
C LEU A 171 1.41 2.28 -10.66
N LYS A 172 2.22 2.70 -11.63
CA LYS A 172 2.55 4.10 -11.88
C LYS A 172 1.30 4.91 -12.20
N ALA A 173 0.44 4.41 -13.10
CA ALA A 173 -0.80 5.09 -13.45
C ALA A 173 -1.73 5.25 -12.23
N VAL A 174 -1.84 4.22 -11.38
CA VAL A 174 -2.61 4.29 -10.13
C VAL A 174 -2.01 5.30 -9.16
N ALA A 175 -0.69 5.28 -8.96
CA ALA A 175 0.01 6.18 -8.06
C ALA A 175 -0.10 7.65 -8.51
N ASP A 176 0.07 7.91 -9.81
CA ASP A 176 -0.09 9.24 -10.39
C ASP A 176 -1.52 9.75 -10.22
N THR A 177 -2.51 8.88 -10.44
CA THR A 177 -3.93 9.22 -10.26
C THR A 177 -4.23 9.54 -8.79
N ALA A 178 -3.72 8.72 -7.86
CA ALA A 178 -3.88 8.95 -6.43
C ALA A 178 -3.22 10.27 -6.00
N LYS A 179 -1.99 10.52 -6.47
CA LYS A 179 -1.27 11.77 -6.23
C LYS A 179 -2.03 12.97 -6.79
N ALA A 180 -2.46 12.92 -8.05
CA ALA A 180 -3.22 14.00 -8.67
C ALA A 180 -4.53 14.29 -7.93
N THR A 181 -5.20 13.24 -7.45
CA THR A 181 -6.43 13.39 -6.66
C THR A 181 -6.16 14.09 -5.34
N THR A 182 -5.12 13.70 -4.60
CA THR A 182 -4.74 14.34 -3.33
C THR A 182 -4.22 15.77 -3.54
N ASP A 183 -3.39 15.98 -4.56
CA ASP A 183 -2.84 17.30 -4.91
C ASP A 183 -3.96 18.28 -5.34
N ALA A 184 -5.07 17.78 -5.89
CA ALA A 184 -6.21 18.59 -6.32
C ALA A 184 -7.21 18.90 -5.18
N VAL A 185 -6.99 18.42 -3.95
CA VAL A 185 -7.89 18.69 -2.84
C VAL A 185 -7.79 20.17 -2.46
N ASN A 186 -8.88 20.89 -2.73
CA ASN A 186 -9.02 22.30 -2.41
C ASN A 186 -10.11 22.51 -1.36
N LEU A 187 -9.85 23.38 -0.38
CA LEU A 187 -10.89 23.95 0.47
C LEU A 187 -11.41 25.23 -0.20
N LYS A 188 -12.72 25.26 -0.48
CA LYS A 188 -13.41 26.43 -1.05
C LYS A 188 -14.26 27.09 0.02
N PHE A 189 -14.21 28.42 0.13
CA PHE A 189 -15.04 29.18 1.06
C PHE A 189 -15.58 30.45 0.41
N SER A 190 -16.79 30.81 0.81
CA SER A 190 -17.48 32.06 0.46
C SER A 190 -17.83 32.82 1.73
N GLY A 191 -18.18 34.09 1.61
CA GLY A 191 -18.61 34.91 2.73
C GLY A 191 -19.56 36.01 2.27
N ASP A 192 -20.30 36.60 3.20
CA ASP A 192 -21.40 37.54 2.92
C ASP A 192 -20.97 38.79 2.12
N THR A 193 -19.70 39.17 2.21
CA THR A 193 -19.13 40.36 1.55
C THR A 193 -18.15 40.03 0.43
N ASN A 194 -17.89 38.75 0.14
CA ASN A 194 -16.90 38.36 -0.86
C ASN A 194 -17.48 38.42 -2.27
N THR A 195 -16.75 39.08 -3.18
CA THR A 195 -17.09 39.16 -4.60
C THR A 195 -16.55 37.97 -5.42
N SER A 196 -15.68 37.13 -4.84
CA SER A 196 -15.17 35.88 -5.41
C SER A 196 -14.92 34.83 -4.32
N ALA A 197 -15.06 33.55 -4.67
CA ALA A 197 -14.76 32.46 -3.74
C ALA A 197 -13.26 32.33 -3.50
N GLY A 198 -12.87 32.19 -2.23
CA GLY A 198 -11.51 31.84 -1.84
C GLY A 198 -11.26 30.36 -2.07
N VAL A 199 -10.04 30.01 -2.47
CA VAL A 199 -9.58 28.64 -2.67
C VAL A 199 -8.23 28.48 -1.98
N VAL A 200 -8.08 27.43 -1.19
CA VAL A 200 -6.81 27.02 -0.60
C VAL A 200 -6.51 25.60 -1.05
N ASN A 201 -5.38 25.41 -1.72
CA ASN A 201 -4.88 24.08 -2.05
C ASN A 201 -4.21 23.49 -0.81
N LEU A 202 -4.66 22.33 -0.32
CA LEU A 202 -4.13 21.75 0.91
C LEU A 202 -2.69 21.25 0.80
N LYS A 203 -2.17 21.10 -0.41
CA LYS A 203 -0.80 20.66 -0.66
C LYS A 203 0.16 21.85 -0.77
N ASP A 204 -0.21 22.90 -1.50
CA ASP A 204 0.69 24.00 -1.85
C ASP A 204 0.47 25.25 -0.98
N ASP A 205 -0.72 25.41 -0.39
CA ASP A 205 -1.10 26.59 0.37
C ASP A 205 -1.32 26.30 1.87
N THR A 206 -1.39 27.37 2.67
CA THR A 206 -1.75 27.31 4.09
C THR A 206 -3.09 27.99 4.33
N PHE A 207 -4.01 27.30 5.01
CA PHE A 207 -5.27 27.91 5.46
C PHE A 207 -5.02 28.78 6.70
N ASN A 208 -4.67 30.05 6.47
CA ASN A 208 -4.47 31.01 7.56
C ASN A 208 -5.81 31.49 8.12
N ILE A 209 -5.95 31.43 9.44
CA ILE A 209 -7.09 32.00 10.16
C ILE A 209 -6.53 33.11 11.05
N VAL A 210 -6.76 34.36 10.63
CA VAL A 210 -6.14 35.53 11.24
C VAL A 210 -7.22 36.32 11.97
N GLY A 211 -7.05 36.48 13.28
CA GLY A 211 -7.81 37.45 14.04
C GLY A 211 -7.37 38.88 13.73
N ASP A 212 -8.20 39.87 14.04
CA ASP A 212 -7.85 41.29 13.84
C ASP A 212 -6.74 41.79 14.77
N GLY A 213 -6.29 40.96 15.71
CA GLY A 213 -5.24 41.26 16.69
C GLY A 213 -5.69 42.19 17.82
N LYS A 214 -6.91 42.74 17.74
CA LYS A 214 -7.49 43.61 18.77
C LYS A 214 -8.56 42.86 19.56
N TYR A 215 -9.63 42.45 18.91
CA TYR A 215 -10.75 41.76 19.53
C TYR A 215 -10.61 40.26 19.42
N VAL A 216 -10.07 39.75 18.31
CA VAL A 216 -9.96 38.32 18.06
C VAL A 216 -8.49 37.95 17.91
N THR A 217 -8.10 36.90 18.62
CA THR A 217 -6.79 36.24 18.46
C THR A 217 -7.00 34.78 18.14
N THR A 218 -6.14 34.24 17.28
CA THR A 218 -6.14 32.84 16.87
C THR A 218 -4.83 32.19 17.30
N ASP A 219 -4.90 30.94 17.76
CA ASP A 219 -3.75 30.11 18.11
C ASP A 219 -3.97 28.73 17.51
N ALA A 220 -2.99 28.24 16.75
CA ALA A 220 -3.04 26.97 16.04
C ALA A 220 -1.86 26.10 16.46
N ASN A 221 -2.12 25.02 17.19
CA ASN A 221 -1.09 24.18 17.81
C ASN A 221 -1.02 22.77 17.22
N GLY A 222 -1.04 22.64 15.88
CA GLY A 222 -0.87 21.37 15.17
C GLY A 222 -2.00 20.33 15.34
N LYS A 223 -2.83 20.43 16.39
CA LYS A 223 -4.05 19.63 16.58
C LYS A 223 -5.29 20.50 16.71
N ASP A 224 -5.21 21.57 17.49
CA ASP A 224 -6.36 22.43 17.78
C ASP A 224 -6.17 23.82 17.18
N LEU A 225 -7.30 24.37 16.72
CA LEU A 225 -7.45 25.80 16.47
C LEU A 225 -8.24 26.39 17.63
N THR A 226 -7.64 27.34 18.33
CA THR A 226 -8.34 28.12 19.35
C THR A 226 -8.58 29.54 18.84
N VAL A 227 -9.83 29.99 18.91
CA VAL A 227 -10.23 31.37 18.64
C VAL A 227 -10.67 32.01 19.94
N LYS A 228 -10.04 33.12 20.33
CA LYS A 228 -10.35 33.84 21.58
C LYS A 228 -10.81 35.25 21.27
N VAL A 229 -11.73 35.74 22.10
CA VAL A 229 -12.12 37.15 22.12
C VAL A 229 -11.42 37.84 23.29
N SER A 230 -10.85 39.00 23.05
CA SER A 230 -10.26 39.84 24.09
C SER A 230 -11.35 40.53 24.90
N GLU A 231 -11.66 39.97 26.07
CA GLU A 231 -12.64 40.55 26.99
C GLU A 231 -12.28 41.98 27.40
N ALA A 232 -10.99 42.28 27.57
CA ALA A 232 -10.51 43.61 27.92
C ALA A 232 -10.79 44.64 26.81
N GLU A 233 -10.54 44.30 25.55
CA GLU A 233 -10.78 45.21 24.42
C GLU A 233 -12.28 45.42 24.16
N VAL A 234 -13.09 44.38 24.37
CA VAL A 234 -14.56 44.48 24.34
C VAL A 234 -15.04 45.43 25.44
N LYS A 235 -14.55 45.29 26.68
CA LYS A 235 -14.90 46.19 27.80
C LYS A 235 -14.53 47.65 27.52
N LYS A 236 -13.33 47.92 27.01
CA LYS A 236 -12.90 49.27 26.61
C LYS A 236 -13.85 49.88 25.57
N SER A 237 -14.27 49.09 24.59
CA SER A 237 -15.18 49.55 23.54
C SER A 237 -16.58 49.83 24.09
N ALA A 238 -17.07 48.98 25.00
CA ALA A 238 -18.32 49.22 25.70
C ALA A 238 -18.28 50.51 26.53
N VAL A 239 -17.19 50.74 27.28
CA VAL A 239 -16.98 51.99 28.03
C VAL A 239 -16.97 53.21 27.12
N ALA A 240 -16.28 53.14 25.97
CA ALA A 240 -16.22 54.23 25.01
C ALA A 240 -17.57 54.53 24.34
N ALA A 241 -18.44 53.53 24.21
CA ALA A 241 -19.76 53.69 23.62
C ALA A 241 -20.78 54.36 24.57
N VAL A 242 -20.53 54.39 25.89
CA VAL A 242 -21.45 55.01 26.84
C VAL A 242 -21.41 56.53 26.69
N THR A 243 -22.58 57.11 26.37
CA THR A 243 -22.79 58.55 26.36
C THR A 243 -23.60 58.95 27.58
N VAL A 244 -23.09 59.91 28.36
CA VAL A 244 -23.83 60.54 29.45
C VAL A 244 -24.01 62.01 29.11
N SER A 245 -25.26 62.45 28.99
CA SER A 245 -25.59 63.84 28.74
C SER A 245 -26.15 64.48 30.00
N THR A 246 -25.57 65.61 30.39
CA THR A 246 -26.19 66.56 31.32
C THR A 246 -26.59 67.79 30.53
N ASP A 247 -27.63 68.50 30.95
CA ASP A 247 -27.92 69.81 30.35
C ASP A 247 -26.77 70.77 30.69
N THR A 248 -25.96 71.05 29.67
CA THR A 248 -24.80 71.94 29.77
C THR A 248 -25.15 73.37 29.36
N THR A 249 -26.34 73.58 28.80
CA THR A 249 -26.82 74.91 28.39
C THR A 249 -27.51 75.64 29.53
N ASP A 250 -28.09 74.90 30.47
CA ASP A 250 -28.70 75.45 31.67
C ASP A 250 -27.66 75.77 32.76
N ALA A 251 -27.36 77.06 32.96
CA ALA A 251 -26.43 77.53 33.99
C ALA A 251 -26.81 77.07 35.41
N ASN A 252 -28.11 76.84 35.65
CA ASN A 252 -28.67 76.40 36.92
C ASN A 252 -28.99 74.90 36.96
N ASN A 253 -28.42 74.07 36.06
CA ASN A 253 -28.53 72.61 36.18
C ASN A 253 -27.86 72.14 37.49
N PRO A 254 -28.62 71.53 38.44
CA PRO A 254 -28.10 71.19 39.76
C PRO A 254 -27.35 69.86 39.83
N ILE A 255 -27.49 69.00 38.83
CA ILE A 255 -26.85 67.68 38.80
C ILE A 255 -25.63 67.75 37.89
N SER A 256 -24.48 67.40 38.44
CA SER A 256 -23.28 67.16 37.65
C SER A 256 -22.87 65.70 37.73
N VAL A 257 -22.54 65.13 36.57
CA VAL A 257 -22.00 63.77 36.47
C VAL A 257 -20.56 63.87 36.01
N THR A 258 -19.63 63.40 36.83
CA THR A 258 -18.20 63.39 36.52
C THR A 258 -17.76 61.96 36.23
N PRO A 259 -17.49 61.59 34.97
CA PRO A 259 -16.98 60.27 34.63
C PRO A 259 -15.50 60.15 34.97
N THR A 260 -15.11 59.02 35.54
CA THR A 260 -13.70 58.62 35.77
C THR A 260 -13.46 57.26 35.14
N THR A 261 -12.61 57.20 34.12
CA THR A 261 -12.23 55.93 33.48
C THR A 261 -11.18 55.22 34.34
N SER A 262 -11.26 53.90 34.49
CA SER A 262 -10.21 53.10 35.13
C SER A 262 -8.88 53.21 34.39
N ALA A 263 -7.77 52.96 35.10
CA ALA A 263 -6.43 53.05 34.50
C ALA A 263 -6.23 52.07 33.33
N ASP A 264 -6.84 50.89 33.39
CA ASP A 264 -6.83 49.88 32.33
C ASP A 264 -7.90 50.12 31.24
N GLY A 265 -8.76 51.13 31.42
CA GLY A 265 -9.81 51.51 30.48
C GLY A 265 -11.02 50.58 30.42
N THR A 266 -11.07 49.51 31.22
CA THR A 266 -12.13 48.49 31.13
C THR A 266 -13.41 48.87 31.85
N THR A 267 -13.38 49.87 32.74
CA THR A 267 -14.56 50.37 33.44
C THR A 267 -14.59 51.90 33.47
N LYS A 268 -15.75 52.46 33.80
CA LYS A 268 -15.94 53.90 33.97
C LYS A 268 -16.94 54.15 35.10
N ASP A 269 -16.46 54.83 36.13
CA ASP A 269 -17.25 55.21 37.29
C ASP A 269 -17.86 56.59 37.07
N TYR A 270 -19.14 56.74 37.39
CA TYR A 270 -19.85 58.00 37.23
C TYR A 270 -20.17 58.57 38.60
N LYS A 271 -19.40 59.56 39.03
CA LYS A 271 -19.67 60.27 40.28
C LYS A 271 -20.76 61.30 40.01
N VAL A 272 -21.93 61.10 40.63
CA VAL A 272 -23.04 62.04 40.58
C VAL A 272 -22.99 62.94 41.80
N THR A 273 -23.06 64.25 41.60
CA THR A 273 -23.12 65.25 42.67
C THR A 273 -24.26 66.23 42.44
N ILE A 274 -24.69 66.87 43.53
CA ILE A 274 -25.80 67.82 43.55
C ILE A 274 -25.30 69.15 44.11
N ASP A 275 -25.63 70.25 43.42
CA ASP A 275 -25.38 71.62 43.86
C ASP A 275 -26.66 72.23 44.47
N GLY A 276 -26.66 72.38 45.79
CA GLY A 276 -27.81 72.92 46.54
C GLY A 276 -28.16 74.37 46.19
N THR A 277 -27.18 75.19 45.79
CA THR A 277 -27.42 76.58 45.40
C THR A 277 -28.16 76.62 44.06
N LYS A 278 -27.75 75.80 43.09
CA LYS A 278 -28.46 75.69 41.81
C LYS A 278 -29.86 75.09 41.97
N ILE A 279 -30.04 74.12 42.87
CA ILE A 279 -31.38 73.63 43.24
C ILE A 279 -32.24 74.78 43.74
N ALA A 280 -31.70 75.63 44.62
CA ALA A 280 -32.43 76.76 45.17
C ALA A 280 -32.87 77.77 44.09
N ASN A 281 -32.05 77.97 43.06
CA ASN A 281 -32.39 78.82 41.91
C ASN A 281 -33.46 78.22 40.98
N LYS A 282 -33.64 76.89 40.99
CA LYS A 282 -34.63 76.18 40.14
C LYS A 282 -35.94 75.88 40.85
N THR A 283 -35.91 75.90 42.17
CA THR A 283 -37.02 75.45 43.01
C THR A 283 -37.70 76.66 43.62
N ASN A 284 -39.03 76.71 43.55
CA ASN A 284 -39.83 77.72 44.24
C ASN A 284 -40.44 77.14 45.52
N LEU A 285 -40.48 77.93 46.58
CA LEU A 285 -41.28 77.68 47.77
C LEU A 285 -42.68 78.25 47.58
N SER A 286 -43.68 77.37 47.58
CA SER A 286 -45.09 77.77 47.63
C SER A 286 -45.52 78.05 49.06
N TYR A 287 -46.23 79.15 49.27
CA TYR A 287 -46.77 79.52 50.57
C TYR A 287 -48.17 80.15 50.43
N LYS A 288 -48.95 80.11 51.51
CA LYS A 288 -50.30 80.67 51.57
C LYS A 288 -50.41 81.58 52.79
N ALA A 289 -51.26 82.59 52.69
CA ALA A 289 -51.71 83.36 53.83
C ALA A 289 -53.20 83.08 54.02
N ASN A 290 -53.60 82.67 55.23
CA ASN A 290 -55.00 82.46 55.63
C ASN A 290 -55.80 81.60 54.63
N ASP A 291 -55.27 80.43 54.27
CA ASP A 291 -55.88 79.48 53.30
C ASP A 291 -56.17 80.04 51.90
N GLY A 292 -55.66 81.23 51.57
CA GLY A 292 -55.83 81.86 50.26
C GLY A 292 -55.06 81.16 49.13
N THR A 293 -55.06 81.80 47.95
CA THR A 293 -54.33 81.31 46.77
C THR A 293 -52.83 81.18 47.06
N ALA A 294 -52.22 80.08 46.60
CA ALA A 294 -50.79 79.85 46.75
C ALA A 294 -49.99 80.93 46.01
N LYS A 295 -49.03 81.52 46.72
CA LYS A 295 -48.00 82.41 46.20
C LYS A 295 -46.68 81.65 46.15
N GLN A 296 -45.74 82.13 45.34
CA GLN A 296 -44.42 81.51 45.22
C GLN A 296 -43.31 82.55 45.45
N VAL A 297 -42.24 82.10 46.08
CA VAL A 297 -40.94 82.78 46.11
C VAL A 297 -39.87 81.77 45.69
N SER A 298 -38.77 82.20 45.08
CA SER A 298 -37.68 81.25 44.80
C SER A 298 -37.05 80.78 46.12
N LEU A 299 -36.57 79.54 46.17
CA LEU A 299 -35.87 79.04 47.36
C LEU A 299 -34.56 79.81 47.60
N ALA A 300 -33.96 80.37 46.54
CA ALA A 300 -32.79 81.23 46.63
C ALA A 300 -33.07 82.60 47.28
N ASP A 301 -34.21 83.23 46.95
CA ASP A 301 -34.60 84.52 47.53
C ASP A 301 -35.07 84.39 48.99
N GLY A 302 -35.62 83.22 49.34
CA GLY A 302 -36.17 82.95 50.66
C GLY A 302 -37.41 83.79 50.99
N LEU A 303 -37.95 83.60 52.20
CA LEU A 303 -39.07 84.41 52.68
C LEU A 303 -38.54 85.68 53.37
N ASN A 304 -38.93 86.85 52.88
CA ASN A 304 -38.58 88.14 53.46
C ASN A 304 -39.82 88.78 54.11
N PHE A 305 -39.88 88.73 55.44
CA PHE A 305 -40.95 89.34 56.23
C PHE A 305 -40.59 90.80 56.53
N LYS A 306 -41.43 91.73 56.07
CA LYS A 306 -41.20 93.17 56.20
C LYS A 306 -42.23 93.81 57.13
N ASN A 307 -41.82 94.91 57.75
CA ASN A 307 -42.75 95.77 58.48
C ASN A 307 -43.85 96.28 57.53
N GLY A 308 -45.09 96.24 57.99
CA GLY A 308 -46.20 96.95 57.35
C GLY A 308 -46.34 98.37 57.91
N THR A 309 -47.31 99.13 57.41
CA THR A 309 -47.56 100.51 57.86
C THR A 309 -47.77 100.63 59.37
N LEU A 310 -48.43 99.62 59.98
CA LEU A 310 -48.74 99.57 61.42
C LEU A 310 -48.22 98.28 62.07
N THR A 311 -47.36 97.52 61.40
CA THR A 311 -46.86 96.25 61.93
C THR A 311 -45.35 96.13 61.80
N THR A 312 -44.71 95.56 62.81
CA THR A 312 -43.30 95.20 62.80
C THR A 312 -43.18 93.69 62.67
N ALA A 313 -42.45 93.21 61.67
CA ALA A 313 -42.15 91.79 61.53
C ALA A 313 -40.90 91.46 62.36
N SER A 314 -40.98 90.43 63.20
CA SER A 314 -39.83 89.86 63.91
C SER A 314 -39.75 88.35 63.68
N ILE A 315 -38.52 87.84 63.54
CA ILE A 315 -38.22 86.45 63.24
C ILE A 315 -37.27 85.94 64.31
N ASP A 316 -37.68 84.90 65.03
CA ASP A 316 -36.84 84.21 66.01
C ASP A 316 -36.16 82.97 65.39
N ASP A 317 -35.30 82.32 66.18
CA ASP A 317 -34.66 81.05 65.82
C ASP A 317 -35.68 79.99 65.35
N ALA A 318 -35.23 79.07 64.49
CA ALA A 318 -36.04 78.03 63.84
C ALA A 318 -37.19 78.54 62.94
N GLY A 319 -37.21 79.84 62.61
CA GLY A 319 -38.14 80.41 61.63
C GLY A 319 -39.52 80.76 62.20
N VAL A 320 -39.63 81.00 63.51
CA VAL A 320 -40.87 81.48 64.14
C VAL A 320 -41.10 82.94 63.75
N VAL A 321 -42.22 83.21 63.07
CA VAL A 321 -42.58 84.56 62.58
C VAL A 321 -43.61 85.20 63.51
N LYS A 322 -43.33 86.41 63.98
CA LYS A 322 -44.23 87.24 64.80
C LYS A 322 -44.52 88.56 64.08
N TYR A 323 -45.72 89.10 64.30
CA TYR A 323 -46.12 90.43 63.86
C TYR A 323 -46.62 91.23 65.05
N ASP A 324 -45.88 92.26 65.42
CA ASP A 324 -46.26 93.21 66.46
C ASP A 324 -46.99 94.41 65.84
N VAL A 325 -47.94 95.01 66.55
CA VAL A 325 -48.68 96.20 66.08
C VAL A 325 -48.04 97.47 66.62
N ASN A 326 -47.72 98.43 65.75
CA ASN A 326 -47.21 99.74 66.14
C ASN A 326 -48.37 100.69 66.47
N THR A 327 -48.69 100.82 67.76
CA THR A 327 -49.82 101.62 68.27
C THR A 327 -49.55 103.12 68.35
N ALA A 328 -48.29 103.56 68.25
CA ALA A 328 -47.93 104.98 68.35
C ALA A 328 -48.32 105.83 67.13
N ALA A 329 -48.67 105.19 66.01
CA ALA A 329 -49.11 105.83 64.76
C ALA A 329 -50.63 105.71 64.50
N ILE A 330 -51.39 105.17 65.46
CA ILE A 330 -52.86 105.00 65.38
C ILE A 330 -53.52 106.23 66.03
N THR A 331 -53.95 107.19 65.22
CA THR A 331 -54.78 108.34 65.64
C THR A 331 -56.27 108.05 65.48
#